data_AF-A0A0Q8MCA6-F1
#
_entry.id   AF-A0A0Q8MCA6-F1
#
_cell.length_a   1.000
_cell.length_b   1.000
_cell.length_c   1.000
_cell.angle_alpha   90.00
_cell.angle_beta   90.00
_cell.angle_gamma   90.00
#
_symmetry.space_group_name_H-M   'P 1'
#
loop_
_entity.id
_entity.type
_entity.pdbx_description
1 polymer ?
#
loop_
_entity_poly.entity_id
_entity_poly.type
_entity_poly.pdbx_seq_one_letter_code
_entity_poly.pdbx_strand_id
1 'polypeptide(L)'
;MATNGDELRLHVETLLSDIGSVKERAGFEHDKLRYLQNSVMTSLNVKQNQIVKVFTIITAVFLPPTLVATFYGMNFAVMPELAWKHGFAATIVLTLLSALLPLVYIKQKGWLR
;
A
#
# COMPACT_ATOMS: atom_id res chain seq x y z
N MET A 1 -58.50 -20.37 -36.53
CA MET A 1 -58.92 -20.61 -35.14
C MET A 1 -57.69 -21.09 -34.40
N ALA A 2 -56.81 -20.16 -34.01
CA ALA A 2 -55.59 -20.49 -33.28
C ALA A 2 -56.02 -21.09 -31.94
N THR A 3 -55.54 -22.29 -31.65
CA THR A 3 -55.95 -23.05 -30.47
C THR A 3 -55.35 -22.37 -29.25
N ASN A 4 -56.11 -22.34 -28.15
CA ASN A 4 -55.75 -21.76 -26.84
C ASN A 4 -54.33 -22.15 -26.32
N GLY A 5 -53.74 -23.22 -26.86
CA GLY A 5 -52.38 -23.68 -26.56
C GLY A 5 -51.24 -22.86 -27.20
N ASP A 6 -51.45 -22.24 -28.36
CA ASP A 6 -50.41 -21.41 -29.01
C ASP A 6 -50.25 -20.05 -28.32
N GLU A 7 -51.36 -19.50 -27.81
CA GLU A 7 -51.38 -18.25 -27.05
C GLU A 7 -50.71 -18.41 -25.66
N LEU A 8 -50.92 -19.58 -25.03
CA LEU A 8 -50.24 -19.97 -23.80
C LEU A 8 -48.73 -20.13 -24.00
N ARG A 9 -48.30 -20.71 -25.12
CA ARG A 9 -46.87 -20.87 -25.45
C ARG A 9 -46.18 -19.52 -25.64
N LEU A 10 -46.82 -18.59 -26.34
CA LEU A 10 -46.35 -17.21 -26.53
C LEU A 10 -46.21 -16.46 -25.20
N HIS A 11 -47.20 -16.59 -24.30
CA HIS A 11 -47.11 -15.99 -22.96
C HIS A 11 -45.94 -16.55 -22.14
N VAL A 12 -45.72 -17.87 -22.18
CA VAL A 12 -44.61 -18.51 -21.47
C VAL A 12 -43.26 -18.07 -22.03
N GLU A 13 -43.09 -17.97 -23.35
CA GLU A 13 -41.86 -17.44 -23.96
C GLU A 13 -41.60 -15.99 -23.56
N THR A 14 -42.64 -15.16 -23.55
CA THR A 14 -42.52 -13.74 -23.18
C THR A 14 -42.10 -13.60 -21.71
N LEU A 15 -42.70 -14.35 -20.80
CA LEU A 15 -42.32 -14.37 -19.38
C LEU A 15 -40.90 -14.90 -19.16
N LEU A 16 -40.48 -15.93 -19.91
CA LEU A 16 -39.11 -16.46 -19.85
C LEU A 16 -38.08 -15.42 -20.34
N SER A 17 -38.39 -14.70 -21.41
CA SER A 17 -37.58 -13.59 -21.92
C SER A 17 -37.48 -12.45 -20.90
N ASP A 18 -38.59 -12.06 -20.27
CA ASP A 18 -38.63 -11.02 -19.24
C ASP A 18 -37.79 -11.41 -18.01
N ILE A 19 -37.90 -12.64 -17.51
CA ILE A 19 -37.05 -13.16 -16.42
C ILE A 19 -35.57 -13.12 -16.81
N GLY A 20 -35.24 -13.45 -18.06
CA GLY A 20 -33.89 -13.33 -18.60
C GLY A 20 -33.36 -11.90 -18.53
N SER A 21 -34.16 -10.94 -19.01
CA SER A 21 -33.79 -9.52 -19.03
C SER A 21 -33.61 -8.91 -17.62
N VAL A 22 -34.45 -9.30 -16.65
CA VAL A 22 -34.34 -8.86 -15.25
C VAL A 22 -33.09 -9.46 -14.59
N LYS A 23 -32.80 -10.75 -14.85
CA LYS A 23 -31.59 -11.41 -14.37
C LYS A 23 -30.33 -10.74 -14.91
N GLU A 24 -30.33 -10.37 -16.18
CA GLU A 24 -29.21 -9.67 -16.82
C GLU A 24 -28.99 -8.27 -16.23
N ARG A 25 -30.08 -7.55 -15.95
CA ARG A 25 -30.03 -6.24 -15.30
C ARG A 25 -29.53 -6.31 -13.86
N ALA A 26 -29.95 -7.32 -13.11
CA ALA A 26 -29.43 -7.60 -11.78
C ALA A 26 -27.94 -7.95 -11.80
N GLY A 27 -27.48 -8.71 -12.81
CA GLY A 27 -26.06 -9.00 -13.03
C GLY A 27 -25.25 -7.73 -13.30
N PHE A 28 -25.76 -6.87 -14.18
CA PHE A 28 -25.09 -5.60 -14.52
C PHE A 28 -24.97 -4.63 -13.33
N GLU A 29 -25.98 -4.54 -12.47
CA GLU A 29 -25.86 -3.77 -11.23
C GLU A 29 -24.83 -4.37 -10.27
N HIS A 30 -24.80 -5.70 -10.15
CA HIS A 30 -23.81 -6.39 -9.33
C HIS A 30 -22.38 -6.12 -9.81
N ASP A 31 -22.15 -6.11 -11.11
CA ASP A 31 -20.85 -5.80 -11.71
C ASP A 31 -20.43 -4.36 -11.46
N LYS A 32 -21.37 -3.40 -11.50
CA LYS A 32 -21.09 -2.00 -11.11
C LYS A 32 -20.70 -1.88 -9.65
N LEU A 33 -21.41 -2.57 -8.76
CA LEU A 33 -21.07 -2.58 -7.32
C LEU A 33 -19.67 -3.16 -7.10
N ARG A 34 -19.34 -4.27 -7.77
CA ARG A 34 -18.00 -4.86 -7.74
C ARG A 34 -16.94 -3.91 -8.28
N TYR A 35 -17.22 -3.19 -9.37
CA TYR A 35 -16.30 -2.21 -9.93
C TYR A 35 -16.03 -1.06 -8.94
N LEU A 36 -17.08 -0.52 -8.32
CA LEU A 36 -16.93 0.54 -7.31
C LEU A 36 -16.18 0.06 -6.08
N GLN A 37 -16.51 -1.13 -5.56
CA GLN A 37 -15.78 -1.75 -4.45
C GLN A 37 -14.29 -1.91 -4.78
N ASN A 38 -13.97 -2.41 -5.97
CA ASN A 38 -12.58 -2.58 -6.42
C ASN A 38 -11.85 -1.24 -6.56
N SER A 39 -12.53 -0.21 -7.07
CA SER A 39 -11.97 1.15 -7.18
C SER A 39 -11.68 1.78 -5.81
N VAL A 40 -12.60 1.62 -4.86
CA VAL A 40 -12.40 2.07 -3.47
C VAL A 40 -11.25 1.32 -2.82
N MET A 41 -11.19 -0.01 -2.93
CA MET A 41 -10.11 -0.81 -2.39
C MET A 41 -8.75 -0.43 -2.99
N THR A 42 -8.70 -0.18 -4.31
CA THR A 42 -7.49 0.29 -4.98
C THR A 42 -7.05 1.65 -4.43
N SER A 43 -8.00 2.57 -4.24
CA SER A 43 -7.73 3.90 -3.66
C SER A 43 -7.24 3.81 -2.21
N LEU A 44 -7.82 2.90 -1.41
CA LEU A 44 -7.36 2.63 -0.04
C LEU A 44 -5.93 2.06 -0.03
N ASN A 45 -5.63 1.12 -0.92
CA ASN A 45 -4.28 0.57 -1.06
C ASN A 45 -3.25 1.64 -1.41
N VAL A 46 -3.57 2.59 -2.30
CA VAL A 46 -2.68 3.72 -2.62
C VAL A 46 -2.41 4.58 -1.39
N LYS A 47 -3.45 4.94 -0.64
CA LYS A 47 -3.31 5.72 0.61
C LYS A 47 -2.50 4.95 1.67
N GLN A 48 -2.76 3.65 1.83
CA GLN A 48 -2.01 2.80 2.75
C GLN A 48 -0.53 2.70 2.36
N ASN A 49 -0.24 2.51 1.07
CA ASN A 49 1.14 2.50 0.58
C ASN A 49 1.86 3.82 0.86
N GLN A 50 1.17 4.96 0.75
CA GLN A 50 1.73 6.25 1.12
C GLN A 50 2.04 6.34 2.62
N ILE A 51 1.14 5.87 3.48
CA ILE A 51 1.35 5.84 4.94
C ILE A 51 2.56 4.96 5.29
N VAL A 52 2.60 3.72 4.79
CA VAL A 52 3.72 2.80 5.03
C VAL A 52 5.04 3.40 4.55
N LYS A 53 5.05 4.01 3.36
CA LYS A 53 6.22 4.69 2.81
C LYS A 53 6.76 5.76 3.77
N VAL A 54 5.89 6.60 4.35
CA VAL A 54 6.30 7.62 5.32
C VAL A 54 6.90 6.99 6.57
N PHE A 55 6.26 5.96 7.15
CA PHE A 55 6.80 5.26 8.32
C PHE A 55 8.16 4.63 8.04
N THR A 56 8.33 3.95 6.89
CA THR A 56 9.62 3.37 6.51
C THR A 56 10.71 4.42 6.40
N ILE A 57 10.41 5.60 5.84
CA ILE A 57 11.37 6.70 5.74
C ILE A 57 11.79 7.19 7.12
N ILE A 58 10.82 7.43 8.01
CA ILE A 58 11.07 7.84 9.39
C ILE A 58 11.96 6.80 10.08
N THR A 59 11.56 5.53 10.04
CA THR A 59 12.34 4.43 10.64
C THR A 59 13.74 4.32 10.06
N ALA A 60 13.93 4.46 8.75
CA ALA A 60 15.24 4.39 8.11
C ALA A 60 16.17 5.55 8.52
N VAL A 61 15.62 6.74 8.79
CA VAL A 61 16.40 7.90 9.28
C VAL A 61 16.76 7.75 10.76
N PHE A 62 15.88 7.20 11.59
CA PHE A 62 16.09 7.08 13.04
C PHE A 62 16.86 5.82 13.46
N LEU A 63 16.76 4.71 12.72
CA LEU A 63 17.44 3.45 13.05
C LEU A 63 18.96 3.59 13.25
N PRO A 64 19.72 4.24 12.35
CA PRO A 64 21.17 4.31 12.50
C PRO A 64 21.63 5.15 13.71
N PRO A 65 21.10 6.36 13.97
CA PRO A 65 21.38 7.07 15.21
C PRO A 65 20.98 6.29 16.46
N THR A 66 19.83 5.59 16.44
CA THR A 66 19.41 4.75 17.57
C THR A 66 20.38 3.61 17.82
N LEU A 67 20.85 2.93 16.76
CA LEU A 67 21.82 1.85 16.87
C LEU A 67 23.14 2.36 17.47
N VAL A 68 23.65 3.50 16.99
CA VAL A 68 24.84 4.17 17.56
C VAL A 68 24.60 4.52 19.03
N ALA A 69 23.47 5.14 19.37
CA ALA A 69 23.13 5.46 20.75
C ALA A 69 23.05 4.21 21.65
N THR A 70 22.51 3.09 21.15
CA THR A 70 22.51 1.81 21.87
C THR A 70 23.93 1.26 22.06
N PHE A 71 24.78 1.30 21.03
CA PHE A 71 26.19 0.87 21.15
C PHE A 71 26.96 1.69 22.19
N TYR A 72 26.79 3.01 22.20
CA TYR A 72 27.45 3.90 23.15
C TYR A 72 26.80 3.90 24.54
N GLY A 73 25.54 3.49 24.66
CA GLY A 73 24.82 3.32 25.93
C GLY A 73 25.13 2.00 26.65
N MET A 74 25.72 1.01 25.96
CA MET A 74 26.24 -0.19 26.60
C MET A 74 27.54 0.16 27.35
N ASN A 75 27.62 -0.14 28.65
CA ASN A 75 28.77 0.11 29.52
C ASN A 75 30.00 -0.75 29.13
N PHE A 76 30.57 -0.53 27.95
CA PHE A 76 31.85 -1.11 27.57
C PHE A 76 32.96 -0.33 28.28
N ALA A 77 33.51 -0.92 29.35
CA ALA A 77 34.65 -0.38 30.11
C ALA A 77 35.93 -0.19 29.27
N VAL A 78 35.95 -0.69 28.03
CA VAL A 78 36.98 -0.44 27.02
C VAL A 78 36.27 -0.12 25.71
N MET A 79 36.11 1.17 25.40
CA MET A 79 35.74 1.60 24.05
C MET A 79 37.03 1.81 23.23
N PRO A 80 37.40 0.88 22.32
CA PRO A 80 38.58 1.04 21.47
C PRO A 80 38.49 2.26 20.54
N GLU A 81 37.28 2.77 20.28
CA GLU A 81 37.04 3.98 19.47
C GLU A 81 37.47 5.27 20.17
N LEU A 82 37.52 5.30 21.52
CA LEU A 82 37.99 6.45 22.29
C LEU A 82 39.53 6.54 22.33
N ALA A 83 40.21 5.41 22.11
CA ALA A 83 41.67 5.36 21.98
C ALA A 83 42.16 5.92 20.63
N TRP A 84 41.28 5.98 19.62
CA TRP A 84 41.59 6.54 18.32
C TRP A 84 41.23 8.03 18.30
N LYS A 85 42.21 8.89 17.98
CA LYS A 85 42.03 10.35 17.91
C LYS A 85 40.85 10.83 17.03
N HIS A 86 40.37 9.99 16.13
CA HIS A 86 39.29 10.29 15.20
C HIS A 86 38.04 9.40 15.35
N GLY A 87 37.98 8.49 16.34
CA GLY A 87 36.84 7.57 16.49
C GLY A 87 35.51 8.32 16.73
N PHE A 88 35.53 9.33 17.61
CA PHE A 88 34.37 10.20 17.84
C PHE A 88 33.90 10.94 16.57
N ALA A 89 34.85 11.45 15.78
CA ALA A 89 34.53 12.12 14.52
C ALA A 89 33.98 11.14 13.47
N ALA A 90 34.53 9.92 13.39
CA ALA A 90 34.06 8.88 12.49
C ALA A 90 32.63 8.43 12.80
N THR A 91 32.28 8.27 14.07
CA THR A 91 30.92 7.89 14.51
C THR A 91 29.90 8.97 14.19
N ILE A 92 30.25 10.24 14.40
CA ILE A 92 29.39 11.37 14.01
C ILE A 92 29.19 11.37 12.50
N VAL A 93 30.26 11.20 11.72
CA VAL A 93 30.19 11.15 10.25
C VAL A 93 29.36 9.96 9.77
N LEU A 94 29.51 8.79 10.39
CA LEU A 94 28.73 7.58 10.06
C LEU A 94 27.24 7.78 10.36
N THR A 95 26.92 8.40 11.49
CA THR A 95 25.55 8.70 11.89
C THR A 95 24.92 9.71 10.93
N LEU A 96 25.65 10.76 10.57
CA LEU A 96 25.23 11.78 9.59
C LEU A 96 25.04 11.19 8.19
N LEU A 97 25.98 10.38 7.72
CA LEU A 97 25.90 9.68 6.43
C LEU A 97 24.69 8.76 6.38
N SER A 98 24.44 8.03 7.46
CA SER A 98 23.32 7.08 7.52
C SER A 98 21.96 7.78 7.66
N ALA A 99 21.90 8.98 8.24
CA ALA A 99 20.71 9.83 8.18
C ALA A 99 20.50 10.48 6.80
N LEU A 100 21.59 10.82 6.09
CA LEU A 100 21.53 11.42 4.75
C LEU A 100 21.22 10.41 3.64
N LEU A 101 21.69 9.16 3.76
CA LEU A 101 21.51 8.11 2.75
C LEU A 101 20.02 7.90 2.36
N PRO A 102 19.09 7.71 3.32
CA PRO A 102 17.66 7.61 3.03
C PRO A 102 17.12 8.87 2.35
N LEU A 103 17.53 10.06 2.82
CA LEU A 103 17.06 11.35 2.28
C LEU A 103 17.49 11.55 0.82
N VAL A 104 18.75 11.22 0.50
CA VAL A 104 19.27 11.29 -0.87
C VAL A 104 18.61 10.25 -1.77
N TYR A 105 18.40 9.03 -1.26
CA TYR A 105 17.70 7.97 -2.00
C TYR A 105 16.26 8.36 -2.34
N ILE A 106 15.51 8.94 -1.40
CA ILE A 106 14.13 9.41 -1.62
C ILE A 106 14.10 10.54 -2.64
N LYS A 107 15.05 11.48 -2.57
CA LYS A 107 15.17 12.58 -3.53
C LYS A 107 15.47 12.08 -4.94
N GLN A 108 16.38 11.12 -5.08
CA GLN A 108 16.74 10.56 -6.40
C GLN A 108 15.61 9.73 -7.02
N LYS A 109 14.81 9.04 -6.20
CA LYS A 109 13.70 8.23 -6.72
C LYS A 109 12.51 9.05 -7.22
N GLY A 110 12.48 10.37 -7.00
CA GLY A 110 11.40 11.22 -7.51
C GLY A 110 10.03 10.94 -6.89
N TRP A 111 9.98 10.25 -5.75
CA TRP A 111 8.74 9.81 -5.07
C TRP A 111 7.99 10.95 -4.35
N LEU A 112 8.46 12.18 -4.53
CA LEU A 112 7.84 13.42 -4.03
C LEU A 112 7.24 14.26 -5.18
N ARG A 113 6.53 13.57 -6.09
CA ARG A 113 5.48 14.14 -6.96
C ARG A 113 4.27 13.24 -6.88
#